data_AF-A0A644ZCA7-F1
#
_entry.id   AF-A0A644ZCA7-F1
#
_cell.length_a   1.000
_cell.length_b   1.000
_cell.length_c   1.000
_cell.angle_alpha   90.00
_cell.angle_beta   90.00
_cell.angle_gamma   90.00
#
_symmetry.space_group_name_H-M   'P 1'
#
loop_
_entity.id
_entity.type
_entity.pdbx_description
1 polymer ?
#
loop_
_entity_poly.entity_id
_entity_poly.type
_entity_poly.pdbx_seq_one_letter_code
_entity_poly.pdbx_strand_id
1 'polypeptide(L)'
;MIIYSLAEGPHNVSDIASIVELPQPTVSRHLKILRDRGIVRSERDGQTIIYSLSDKRIVQALDLLRATLGDLLTDQVELAKKANSDFTF
;
A
#
# COMPACT_ATOMS: atom_id res chain seq x y z
N MET A 1 -3.05 0.66 -0.54
CA MET A 1 -4.15 1.11 -1.41
C MET A 1 -3.66 1.75 -2.71
N ILE A 2 -3.03 2.93 -2.75
CA ILE A 2 -2.54 3.50 -4.04
C ILE A 2 -1.36 2.72 -4.66
N ILE A 3 -0.35 2.40 -3.85
CA ILE A 3 0.85 1.68 -4.33
C ILE A 3 0.48 0.29 -4.87
N TYR A 4 -0.44 -0.41 -4.21
CA TYR A 4 -0.93 -1.72 -4.66
C TYR A 4 -1.75 -1.62 -5.95
N SER A 5 -2.62 -0.61 -6.10
CA SER A 5 -3.31 -0.35 -7.37
C SER A 5 -2.31 -0.14 -8.53
N LEU A 6 -1.24 0.63 -8.30
CA LEU A 6 -0.19 0.83 -9.30
C LEU A 6 0.72 -0.39 -9.53
N ALA A 7 0.61 -1.42 -8.68
CA ALA A 7 1.30 -2.69 -8.86
C ALA A 7 0.60 -3.57 -9.91
N GLU A 8 -0.72 -3.43 -10.02
CA GLU A 8 -1.57 -4.14 -11.00
C GLU A 8 -1.40 -3.55 -12.40
N GLY A 9 -1.20 -2.24 -12.50
CA GLY A 9 -0.88 -1.59 -13.77
C GLY A 9 -0.71 -0.08 -13.67
N PRO A 10 -0.27 0.58 -14.76
CA PRO A 10 -0.27 2.03 -14.86
C PRO A 10 -1.71 2.57 -14.94
N HIS A 11 -2.00 3.64 -14.20
CA HIS A 11 -3.34 4.21 -14.12
C HIS A 11 -3.31 5.74 -14.11
N ASN A 12 -4.38 6.37 -14.60
CA ASN A 12 -4.56 7.80 -14.40
C ASN A 12 -5.12 8.10 -12.99
N VAL A 13 -5.10 9.37 -12.58
CA VAL A 13 -5.53 9.76 -11.24
C VAL A 13 -7.01 9.47 -10.95
N SER A 14 -7.88 9.53 -11.95
CA SER A 14 -9.32 9.25 -11.82
C SER A 14 -9.59 7.76 -11.64
N ASP A 15 -8.86 6.91 -12.37
CA ASP A 15 -8.92 5.45 -12.20
C ASP A 15 -8.46 5.06 -10.80
N ILE A 16 -7.33 5.61 -10.36
CA ILE A 16 -6.79 5.34 -9.02
C ILE A 16 -7.79 5.77 -7.95
N ALA A 17 -8.38 6.96 -8.07
CA ALA A 17 -9.41 7.46 -7.15
C ALA A 17 -10.63 6.55 -7.08
N SER A 18 -11.03 5.96 -8.20
CA SER A 18 -12.12 4.98 -8.26
C SER A 18 -11.74 3.67 -7.58
N ILE A 19 -10.54 3.15 -7.85
CA ILE A 19 -10.04 1.88 -7.28
C ILE A 19 -9.86 1.96 -5.76
N VAL A 20 -9.33 3.07 -5.25
CA VAL A 20 -9.10 3.23 -3.80
C VAL A 20 -10.28 3.87 -3.07
N GLU A 21 -11.37 4.17 -3.78
CA GLU A 21 -12.59 4.80 -3.24
C GLU A 21 -12.31 6.09 -2.45
N LEU A 22 -11.41 6.94 -2.96
CA LEU A 22 -11.06 8.21 -2.33
C LEU A 22 -11.31 9.40 -3.27
N PRO A 23 -11.63 10.59 -2.72
CA PRO A 23 -11.73 11.80 -3.52
C PRO A 23 -10.45 12.07 -4.32
N GLN A 24 -10.62 12.46 -5.59
CA GLN A 24 -9.52 12.76 -6.50
C GLN A 24 -8.51 13.80 -5.98
N PRO A 25 -8.89 14.87 -5.23
CA PRO A 25 -7.93 15.79 -4.62
C PRO A 25 -7.00 15.11 -3.61
N THR A 26 -7.54 14.18 -2.83
CA THR A 26 -6.77 13.39 -1.84
C THR A 26 -5.77 12.48 -2.56
N VAL A 27 -6.21 11.78 -3.61
CA VAL A 27 -5.34 10.92 -4.41
C VAL A 27 -4.25 11.72 -5.11
N SER A 28 -4.58 12.87 -5.69
CA SER A 28 -3.60 13.76 -6.33
C SER A 28 -2.54 14.22 -5.34
N ARG A 29 -2.93 14.56 -4.10
CA ARG A 29 -2.00 14.94 -3.04
C ARG A 29 -1.05 13.79 -2.68
N HIS A 30 -1.56 12.57 -2.54
CA HIS A 30 -0.74 11.39 -2.28
C HIS A 30 0.21 11.10 -3.45
N LEU A 31 -0.28 11.11 -4.69
CA LEU A 31 0.54 10.88 -5.88
C LEU A 31 1.66 11.92 -6.02
N LYS A 32 1.39 13.19 -5.69
CA LYS A 32 2.43 14.22 -5.64
C LYS A 32 3.53 13.85 -4.65
N ILE A 33 3.18 13.50 -3.42
CA ILE A 33 4.17 13.11 -2.38
C ILE A 33 4.97 11.89 -2.84
N LEU A 34 4.30 10.86 -3.36
CA LEU A 34 4.95 9.63 -3.81
C LEU A 34 5.90 9.90 -4.98
N ARG A 35 5.51 10.77 -5.92
CA ARG A 35 6.35 11.16 -7.06
C ARG A 35 7.56 11.97 -6.61
N ASP A 36 7.35 12.95 -5.73
CA ASP A 36 8.42 13.79 -5.20
C ASP A 36 9.43 12.96 -4.37
N ARG A 37 9.01 11.80 -3.84
CA ARG A 37 9.88 10.81 -3.17
C ARG A 37 10.43 9.73 -4.11
N GLY A 38 10.14 9.78 -5.41
CA GLY A 38 10.62 8.81 -6.40
C GLY A 38 9.95 7.44 -6.35
N ILE A 39 8.88 7.25 -5.55
CA ILE A 39 8.16 5.97 -5.40
C ILE A 39 7.32 5.66 -6.64
N VAL A 40 6.73 6.70 -7.24
CA VAL A 40 5.98 6.60 -8.49
C VAL A 40 6.60 7.51 -9.55
N ARG A 41 6.46 7.11 -10.80
CA ARG A 41 6.73 7.96 -11.97
C ARG A 41 5.42 8.36 -12.64
N SER A 42 5.46 9.46 -13.36
CA SER A 42 4.32 9.97 -14.11
C SER A 42 4.75 10.28 -15.54
N GLU A 43 3.97 9.83 -16.52
CA GLU A 43 4.17 10.10 -17.94
C GLU A 43 2.91 10.76 -18.50
N ARG A 44 3.09 11.74 -19.39
CA ARG A 44 1.96 12.40 -20.05
C ARG A 44 1.60 11.62 -21.31
N ASP A 45 0.38 11.12 -21.34
CA ASP A 45 -0.23 10.46 -22.50
C ASP A 45 -1.40 11.33 -23.01
N GLY A 46 -1.13 12.09 -24.08
CA GLY A 46 -2.05 13.09 -24.62
C GLY A 46 -2.43 14.16 -23.59
N GLN A 47 -3.69 14.14 -23.16
CA GLN A 47 -4.25 15.06 -22.16
C GLN A 47 -4.19 14.50 -20.73
N THR A 48 -3.83 13.23 -20.57
CA THR A 48 -3.90 12.51 -19.29
C THR A 48 -2.50 12.26 -18.73
N ILE A 49 -2.37 12.22 -17.41
CA ILE A 49 -1.14 11.79 -16.74
C ILE A 49 -1.35 10.36 -16.25
N ILE A 50 -0.49 9.46 -16.70
CA ILE A 50 -0.44 8.06 -16.29
C ILE A 50 0.64 7.89 -15.22
N TYR A 51 0.26 7.30 -14.10
CA TYR A 51 1.16 6.98 -13.00
C TYR A 51 1.52 5.51 -13.03
N SER A 52 2.75 5.19 -12.61
CA SER A 52 3.21 3.81 -12.43
C SER A 52 4.26 3.75 -11.33
N LEU A 53 4.45 2.57 -10.72
CA LEU A 53 5.52 2.38 -9.74
C LEU A 53 6.88 2.54 -10.39
N SER A 54 7.77 3.31 -9.78
CA SER A 54 9.16 3.45 -10.23
C SER A 54 9.91 2.12 -10.19
N ASP A 55 9.59 1.27 -9.21
CA ASP A 55 10.20 -0.04 -9.04
C ASP A 55 9.21 -1.03 -8.40
N LYS A 56 9.11 -2.24 -8.96
CA LYS A 56 8.24 -3.30 -8.44
C LYS A 56 8.68 -3.82 -7.07
N ARG A 57 9.97 -3.66 -6.71
CA ARG A 57 10.51 -4.05 -5.40
C ARG A 57 9.87 -3.29 -4.23
N ILE A 58 9.26 -2.13 -4.50
CA ILE A 58 8.53 -1.36 -3.49
C ILE A 58 7.36 -2.16 -2.91
N VAL A 59 6.61 -2.86 -3.77
CA VAL A 59 5.48 -3.70 -3.34
C VAL A 59 5.97 -4.91 -2.58
N GLN A 60 7.06 -5.54 -3.05
CA GLN A 60 7.69 -6.67 -2.36
C GLN A 60 8.14 -6.30 -0.93
N ALA A 61 8.74 -5.12 -0.75
CA ALA A 61 9.13 -4.63 0.56
C ALA A 61 7.92 -4.37 1.47
N LEU A 62 6.84 -3.81 0.94
CA LEU A 62 5.58 -3.61 1.69
C LEU A 62 4.93 -4.94 2.08
N ASP A 63 4.95 -5.93 1.19
CA ASP A 63 4.42 -7.26 1.48
C ASP A 63 5.22 -7.98 2.56
N LEU A 64 6.56 -7.89 2.51
CA LEU A 64 7.42 -8.42 3.56
C LEU A 64 7.12 -7.76 4.91
N LEU A 65 7.05 -6.42 4.94
CA LEU A 65 6.74 -5.67 6.16
C LEU A 65 5.37 -6.07 6.73
N ARG A 66 4.36 -6.21 5.87
CA ARG A 66 3.02 -6.64 6.26
C ARG A 66 3.00 -8.06 6.83
N ALA A 67 3.73 -8.99 6.20
CA ALA A 67 3.85 -10.36 6.69
C ALA A 67 4.50 -10.38 8.07
N THR A 68 5.65 -9.72 8.24
CA THR A 68 6.34 -9.65 9.54
C THR A 68 5.48 -9.04 10.64
N LEU A 69 4.75 -7.96 10.35
CA LEU A 69 3.81 -7.36 11.31
C LEU A 69 2.66 -8.32 11.66
N GLY A 70 2.14 -9.06 10.68
CA GLY A 70 1.11 -10.08 10.90
C GLY A 70 1.58 -11.22 11.79
N ASP A 71 2.80 -11.70 11.59
CA ASP A 71 3.42 -12.75 12.39
C ASP A 71 3.59 -12.29 13.84
N LEU A 72 4.13 -11.08 14.05
CA LEU A 72 4.31 -10.50 15.40
C LEU A 72 2.98 -10.36 16.17
N LEU A 73 1.90 -9.96 15.49
CA LEU A 73 0.58 -9.87 16.12
C LEU A 73 0.01 -11.26 16.46
N THR A 74 0.23 -12.25 15.60
CA THR A 74 -0.20 -13.63 15.84
C THR A 74 0.54 -14.25 17.03
N ASP A 75 1.85 -14.03 17.11
CA ASP A 75 2.70 -14.55 18.20
C ASP A 75 2.28 -13.98 19.56
N GLN A 76 1.92 -12.69 19.64
CA GLN A 76 1.42 -12.10 20.88
C GLN A 76 0.07 -12.65 21.33
N VAL A 77 -0.82 -13.00 20.39
CA VAL A 77 -2.11 -13.62 20.71
C VAL A 77 -1.91 -15.04 21.24
N GLU A 78 -0.99 -15.81 20.67
CA GLU A 78 -0.70 -17.17 21.14
C GLU A 78 0.01 -17.18 22.51
N LEU A 79 0.91 -16.22 22.77
CA LEU A 79 1.52 -16.03 24.09
C LEU A 79 0.47 -15.63 25.15
N ALA A 80 -0.46 -14.74 24.80
CA ALA A 80 -1.53 -14.33 25.70
C ALA A 80 -2.52 -15.47 26.02
N LYS A 81 -2.82 -16.34 25.04
CA LYS A 81 -3.67 -17.52 25.26
C LYS A 81 -3.01 -18.55 26.18
N LYS A 82 -1.71 -18.84 25.98
CA LYS A 82 -0.96 -19.77 26.86
C LYS A 82 -0.89 -19.28 28.30
N ALA A 83 -0.62 -17.99 28.50
CA ALA A 83 -0.59 -17.41 29.85
C ALA A 83 -1.95 -17.47 30.56
N ASN A 84 -3.07 -17.41 29.82
CA ASN A 84 -4.41 -17.45 30.40
C ASN A 84 -4.91 -18.90 30.67
N SER A 85 -4.41 -19.90 29.93
CA SER A 85 -4.72 -21.31 30.21
C SER A 85 -3.96 -21.88 31.42
N ASP A 86 -2.81 -21.30 31.78
CA ASP A 86 -2.02 -21.74 32.94
C ASP A 86 -2.60 -21.25 34.30
N PHE A 87 -3.60 -20.37 34.29
CA PHE A 87 -4.25 -19.83 35.50
C PHE A 87 -5.64 -20.40 35.80
N THR A 88 -6.10 -21.42 35.08
CA THR A 88 -7.37 -22.10 35.40
C THR A 88 -7.09 -23.37 36.22
N PHE A 89 -7.02 -23.21 37.54
CA PHE A 89 -7.08 -24.30 38.53
C PHE A 89 -8.21 -24.03 39.53
#